data_AF-A0A9D8TPI0-F1
#
_entry.id   AF-A0A9D8TPI0-F1
#
_cell.length_a   1.000
_cell.length_b   1.000
_cell.length_c   1.000
_cell.angle_alpha   90.00
_cell.angle_beta   90.00
_cell.angle_gamma   90.00
#
_symmetry.space_group_name_H-M   'P 1'
#
loop_
_entity.id
_entity.type
_entity.pdbx_description
1 polymer ?
#
loop_
_entity_poly.entity_id
_entity_poly.type
_entity_poly.pdbx_seq_one_letter_code
_entity_poly.pdbx_strand_id
1 'polypeptide(L)'
;MTGRNRALRRVTLCATLAALLSVAAPWTIPVGPIPITLAVLFLFLCGGLLGPRDGLIAVAVYLAVGILGVPVFSGFRGGYAVLIGPSGGFLLGYLPCVFLAGLGRRRARLRPLFFLAGLLACYLFGALQFGLVTGNAPAAVLRLAVLPFLLPDAGKIVAACLLLPPIKRALARILPTEAKKIARHLPAPVDRNETLCYNTFVGSDEDPNGKGNDRMKEKVNAVQLIADLIAYGERTGLTSPLDRAYLTNRLADKLAVALDGGLPAPRELPLSEILGGLCDYAAENRFIREDTVTYRDLFDTDLMGILTPRPSEVIARFEELAKTDPKKATDYFYRLSCDCNYIRRDRIARDVRWTVDSRYGEIELSINLSKPEKDPKAIAAAKLLPQSGYPKCLLCHENEGYAGNEAKPARQNLRQIPFDMDGSLWYLQYSPYVYYNEHCIALSERHEPMKIDRSTFLKLLGFVSRFPHYFIGSNADLPIVGGSILSHDHMQGGRHVFPMERAKIAREVAFRGYDGIRCGIVDWPLSVIRLSGVDR
;
A
#
# COMPACT_ATOMS: atom_id res chain seq x y z
N MET A 1 -24.28 -7.49 7.75
CA MET A 1 -23.34 -6.42 7.40
C MET A 1 -23.36 -5.40 8.52
N THR A 2 -22.21 -5.17 9.17
CA THR A 2 -22.00 -4.03 10.07
C THR A 2 -22.25 -2.72 9.30
N GLY A 3 -22.58 -1.62 10.01
CA GLY A 3 -22.76 -0.30 9.38
C GLY A 3 -21.52 0.13 8.57
N ARG A 4 -20.32 -0.17 9.10
CA ARG A 4 -19.02 0.20 8.52
C ARG A 4 -18.75 -0.44 7.16
N ASN A 5 -19.03 -1.74 7.00
CA ASN A 5 -18.78 -2.45 5.73
C ASN A 5 -19.74 -2.00 4.60
N ARG A 6 -20.94 -1.52 4.95
CA ARG A 6 -21.86 -0.91 3.98
C ARG A 6 -21.40 0.48 3.54
N ALA A 7 -20.85 1.26 4.47
CA ALA A 7 -20.30 2.58 4.17
C ALA A 7 -19.07 2.47 3.23
N LEU A 8 -18.12 1.60 3.54
CA LEU A 8 -16.93 1.41 2.69
C LEU A 8 -17.32 0.97 1.27
N ARG A 9 -18.18 -0.04 1.14
CA ARG A 9 -18.70 -0.49 -0.16
C ARG A 9 -19.34 0.64 -0.97
N ARG A 10 -20.14 1.47 -0.30
CA ARG A 10 -20.82 2.61 -0.91
C ARG A 10 -19.80 3.62 -1.46
N VAL A 11 -18.81 3.99 -0.64
CA VAL A 11 -17.74 4.93 -1.02
C VAL A 11 -16.94 4.40 -2.21
N THR A 12 -16.48 3.15 -2.15
CA THR A 12 -15.71 2.53 -3.24
C THR A 12 -16.50 2.52 -4.55
N LEU A 13 -17.76 2.09 -4.54
CA LEU A 13 -18.58 2.06 -5.76
C LEU A 13 -18.86 3.46 -6.32
N CYS A 14 -19.09 4.46 -5.46
CA CYS A 14 -19.22 5.86 -5.88
C CYS A 14 -17.93 6.35 -6.54
N ALA A 15 -16.77 6.12 -5.92
CA ALA A 15 -15.47 6.53 -6.45
C ALA A 15 -15.14 5.87 -7.80
N THR A 16 -15.35 4.55 -7.91
CA THR A 16 -15.11 3.82 -9.16
C THR A 16 -15.98 4.34 -10.30
N LEU A 17 -17.28 4.57 -10.05
CA LEU A 17 -18.18 5.05 -11.09
C LEU A 17 -17.92 6.51 -11.48
N ALA A 18 -17.53 7.36 -10.52
CA ALA A 18 -17.04 8.71 -10.82
C ALA A 18 -15.77 8.66 -11.69
N ALA A 19 -14.82 7.79 -11.36
CA ALA A 19 -13.58 7.62 -12.14
C ALA A 19 -13.86 7.10 -13.56
N LEU A 20 -14.76 6.12 -13.71
CA LEU A 20 -15.15 5.61 -15.02
C LEU A 20 -15.83 6.69 -15.87
N LEU A 21 -16.68 7.52 -15.27
CA LEU A 21 -17.26 8.69 -15.94
C LEU A 21 -16.17 9.68 -16.36
N SER A 22 -15.19 9.98 -15.48
CA SER A 22 -14.05 10.84 -15.79
C SER A 22 -13.16 10.33 -16.91
N VAL A 23 -13.04 9.01 -17.07
CA VAL A 23 -12.27 8.39 -18.16
C VAL A 23 -13.06 8.37 -19.47
N ALA A 24 -14.38 8.15 -19.41
CA ALA A 24 -15.20 7.97 -20.60
C ALA A 24 -15.71 9.29 -21.20
N ALA A 25 -15.98 10.30 -20.38
CA ALA A 25 -16.55 11.57 -20.83
C ALA A 25 -15.65 12.42 -21.75
N PRO A 26 -14.31 12.45 -21.59
CA PRO A 26 -13.41 13.24 -22.45
C PRO A 26 -13.38 12.80 -23.92
N TRP A 27 -13.70 11.53 -24.22
CA TRP A 27 -13.68 11.00 -25.58
C TRP A 27 -14.93 11.44 -26.35
N THR A 28 -14.71 12.12 -27.48
CA THR A 28 -15.76 12.83 -28.21
C THR A 28 -15.80 12.48 -29.69
N ILE A 29 -17.02 12.41 -30.24
CA ILE A 29 -17.24 12.47 -31.68
C ILE A 29 -17.80 13.88 -31.99
N PRO A 30 -17.09 14.71 -32.77
CA PRO A 30 -17.53 16.07 -33.09
C PRO A 30 -18.68 16.02 -34.10
N VAL A 31 -19.83 16.57 -33.73
CA VAL A 31 -21.04 16.66 -34.60
C VAL A 31 -21.62 18.08 -34.64
N GLY A 32 -20.90 19.04 -34.06
CA GLY A 32 -21.34 20.42 -33.87
C GLY A 32 -20.68 21.06 -32.64
N PRO A 33 -21.25 22.16 -32.11
CA PRO A 33 -20.69 22.86 -30.95
C PRO A 33 -20.74 22.02 -29.65
N ILE A 34 -21.60 21.01 -29.63
CA ILE A 34 -21.69 20.02 -28.55
C ILE A 34 -21.25 18.67 -29.13
N PRO A 35 -20.22 18.01 -28.57
CA PRO A 35 -19.79 16.70 -29.03
C PRO A 35 -20.66 15.57 -28.47
N ILE A 36 -20.73 14.45 -29.21
CA ILE A 36 -21.28 13.19 -28.66
C ILE A 36 -20.24 12.57 -27.75
N THR A 37 -20.64 12.18 -26.53
CA THR A 37 -19.77 11.51 -25.55
C THR A 37 -20.44 10.28 -24.95
N LEU A 38 -19.65 9.45 -24.23
CA LEU A 38 -20.18 8.33 -23.45
C LEU A 38 -20.69 8.74 -22.06
N ALA A 39 -20.61 10.03 -21.68
CA ALA A 39 -20.93 10.48 -20.33
C ALA A 39 -22.35 10.04 -19.88
N VAL A 40 -23.34 10.26 -20.74
CA VAL A 40 -24.76 9.94 -20.46
C VAL A 40 -24.99 8.44 -20.19
N LEU A 41 -24.24 7.54 -20.85
CA LEU A 41 -24.27 6.11 -20.56
C LEU A 41 -23.86 5.84 -19.11
N PHE A 42 -22.77 6.46 -18.67
CA PHE A 42 -22.26 6.31 -17.31
C PHE A 42 -23.17 6.95 -16.26
N LEU A 43 -23.92 8.01 -16.59
CA LEU A 43 -24.98 8.53 -15.71
C LEU A 43 -26.08 7.49 -15.47
N PHE A 44 -26.51 6.77 -16.51
CA PHE A 44 -27.48 5.69 -16.37
C PHE A 44 -26.92 4.52 -15.56
N LEU A 45 -25.64 4.17 -15.74
CA LEU A 45 -24.98 3.16 -14.91
C LEU A 45 -24.86 3.60 -13.45
N CYS A 46 -24.48 4.86 -13.18
CA CYS A 46 -24.46 5.45 -11.84
C CYS A 46 -25.83 5.35 -11.18
N GLY A 47 -26.89 5.85 -11.81
CA GLY A 47 -28.25 5.75 -11.28
C GLY A 47 -28.70 4.29 -11.11
N GLY A 48 -28.48 3.45 -12.12
CA GLY A 48 -28.92 2.04 -12.13
C GLY A 48 -28.21 1.15 -11.11
N LEU A 49 -26.96 1.45 -10.75
CA LEU A 49 -26.16 0.70 -9.78
C LEU A 49 -26.23 1.28 -8.37
N LEU A 50 -26.10 2.61 -8.23
CA LEU A 50 -25.98 3.32 -6.95
C LEU A 50 -27.33 3.87 -6.45
N GLY A 51 -28.26 4.19 -7.35
CA GLY A 51 -29.54 4.81 -7.00
C GLY A 51 -29.44 6.32 -6.88
N PRO A 52 -30.52 7.01 -6.49
CA PRO A 52 -30.64 8.45 -6.65
C PRO A 52 -29.64 9.24 -5.80
N ARG A 53 -29.50 8.90 -4.51
CA ARG A 53 -28.60 9.62 -3.58
C ARG A 53 -27.12 9.39 -3.93
N ASP A 54 -26.75 8.13 -4.10
CA ASP A 54 -25.34 7.73 -4.27
C ASP A 54 -24.83 8.00 -5.69
N GLY A 55 -25.72 7.91 -6.68
CA GLY A 55 -25.44 8.35 -8.05
C GLY A 55 -25.20 9.85 -8.12
N LEU A 56 -25.98 10.65 -7.38
CA LEU A 56 -25.80 12.10 -7.30
C LEU A 56 -24.45 12.45 -6.66
N ILE A 57 -24.04 11.74 -5.60
CA ILE A 57 -22.70 11.91 -5.01
C ILE A 57 -21.60 11.59 -6.04
N ALA A 58 -21.70 10.47 -6.75
CA ALA A 58 -20.68 10.09 -7.75
C ALA A 58 -20.55 11.12 -8.87
N VAL A 59 -21.68 11.65 -9.36
CA VAL A 59 -21.69 12.70 -10.40
C VAL A 59 -21.22 14.04 -9.85
N ALA A 60 -21.55 14.39 -8.61
CA ALA A 60 -21.06 15.61 -7.96
C ALA A 60 -19.53 15.58 -7.80
N VAL A 61 -18.95 14.43 -7.45
CA VAL A 61 -17.49 14.25 -7.40
C VAL A 61 -16.87 14.45 -8.79
N TYR A 62 -17.45 13.87 -9.83
CA TYR A 62 -17.01 14.09 -11.22
C TYR A 62 -17.02 15.58 -11.60
N LEU A 63 -18.12 16.28 -11.31
CA LEU A 63 -18.23 17.72 -11.58
C LEU A 63 -17.21 18.53 -10.78
N ALA A 64 -17.00 18.23 -9.49
CA ALA A 64 -16.02 18.91 -8.65
C ALA A 64 -14.60 18.75 -9.21
N VAL A 65 -14.21 17.52 -9.58
CA VAL A 65 -12.90 17.23 -10.19
C VAL A 65 -12.70 18.03 -11.48
N GLY A 66 -13.71 18.10 -12.34
CA GLY A 66 -13.64 18.88 -13.56
C GLY A 66 -13.62 20.40 -13.32
N ILE A 67 -14.41 20.91 -12.37
CA ILE A 67 -14.42 22.33 -11.97
C ILE A 67 -13.03 22.77 -11.47
N LEU A 68 -12.36 21.91 -10.70
CA LEU A 68 -11.01 22.14 -10.17
C LEU A 68 -9.91 22.17 -11.25
N GLY A 69 -10.24 21.88 -12.51
CA GLY A 69 -9.31 22.02 -13.64
C GLY A 69 -8.80 20.71 -14.21
N VAL A 70 -9.16 19.56 -13.65
CA VAL A 70 -8.76 18.26 -14.21
C VAL A 70 -9.50 18.05 -15.55
N PRO A 71 -8.82 17.62 -16.63
CA PRO A 71 -9.39 17.51 -17.97
C PRO A 71 -10.35 16.32 -18.16
N VAL A 72 -11.42 16.25 -17.35
CA VAL A 72 -12.40 15.15 -17.31
C VAL A 72 -13.70 15.44 -18.07
N PHE A 73 -13.90 16.68 -18.53
CA PHE A 73 -15.03 17.04 -19.39
C PHE A 73 -14.73 16.72 -20.86
N SER A 74 -15.77 16.73 -21.67
CA SER A 74 -15.72 16.42 -23.11
C SER A 74 -14.60 17.18 -23.83
N GLY A 75 -13.78 16.47 -24.60
CA GLY A 75 -12.65 17.03 -25.34
C GLY A 75 -11.45 17.34 -24.45
N PHE A 76 -11.25 16.56 -23.37
CA PHE A 76 -10.20 16.76 -22.38
C PHE A 76 -10.19 18.18 -21.79
N ARG A 77 -11.38 18.72 -21.53
CA ARG A 77 -11.54 20.06 -20.95
C ARG A 77 -11.73 19.98 -19.44
N GLY A 78 -11.34 21.03 -18.75
CA GLY A 78 -11.51 21.22 -17.31
C GLY A 78 -11.59 22.71 -16.98
N GLY A 79 -11.97 23.01 -15.75
CA GLY A 79 -12.10 24.35 -15.21
C GLY A 79 -13.53 24.86 -15.18
N TYR A 80 -13.80 25.79 -14.26
CA TYR A 80 -15.12 26.40 -14.08
C TYR A 80 -15.65 27.09 -15.35
N ALA A 81 -14.76 27.59 -16.21
CA ALA A 81 -15.11 28.25 -17.47
C ALA A 81 -15.91 27.35 -18.43
N VAL A 82 -15.77 26.02 -18.32
CA VAL A 82 -16.56 25.07 -19.12
C VAL A 82 -18.05 25.12 -18.73
N LEU A 83 -18.37 25.40 -17.46
CA LEU A 83 -19.76 25.44 -16.99
C LEU A 83 -20.52 26.69 -17.44
N ILE A 84 -19.83 27.77 -17.82
CA ILE A 84 -20.47 28.96 -18.38
C ILE A 84 -20.51 28.93 -19.92
N GLY A 85 -19.87 27.94 -20.53
CA GLY A 85 -19.87 27.75 -21.99
C GLY A 85 -21.16 27.10 -22.53
N PRO A 86 -21.25 26.89 -23.86
CA PRO A 86 -22.44 26.37 -24.53
C PRO A 86 -22.87 24.97 -24.06
N SER A 87 -21.95 24.14 -23.58
CA SER A 87 -22.22 22.79 -23.08
C SER A 87 -22.42 22.70 -21.56
N GLY A 88 -22.23 23.81 -20.83
CA GLY A 88 -22.27 23.81 -19.37
C GLY A 88 -23.61 23.36 -18.78
N GLY A 89 -24.71 23.65 -19.48
CA GLY A 89 -26.05 23.27 -19.04
C GLY A 89 -26.26 21.75 -19.03
N PHE A 90 -25.57 21.03 -19.90
CA PHE A 90 -25.60 19.57 -19.90
C PHE A 90 -24.85 19.02 -18.68
N LEU A 91 -23.71 19.60 -18.31
CA LEU A 91 -22.95 19.21 -17.11
C LEU A 91 -23.78 19.41 -15.83
N LEU A 92 -24.48 20.54 -15.72
CA LEU A 92 -25.42 20.77 -14.61
C LEU A 92 -26.62 19.84 -14.68
N GLY A 93 -27.12 19.56 -15.89
CA GLY A 93 -28.18 18.62 -16.18
C GLY A 93 -27.87 17.16 -15.84
N TYR A 94 -26.59 16.80 -15.60
CA TYR A 94 -26.21 15.46 -15.15
C TYR A 94 -26.74 15.14 -13.75
N LEU A 95 -26.87 16.14 -12.87
CA LEU A 95 -27.40 15.98 -11.52
C LEU A 95 -28.86 15.51 -11.49
N PRO A 96 -29.82 16.22 -12.13
CA PRO A 96 -31.19 15.73 -12.22
C PRO A 96 -31.29 14.45 -13.06
N CYS A 97 -30.45 14.29 -14.09
CA CYS A 97 -30.41 13.06 -14.90
C CYS A 97 -30.11 11.81 -14.06
N VAL A 98 -29.02 11.81 -13.30
CA VAL A 98 -28.62 10.66 -12.48
C VAL A 98 -29.61 10.40 -11.35
N PHE A 99 -30.20 11.46 -10.78
CA PHE A 99 -31.20 11.34 -9.74
C PHE A 99 -32.44 10.59 -10.25
N LEU A 100 -33.03 11.06 -11.36
CA LEU A 100 -34.21 10.47 -11.98
C LEU A 100 -33.93 9.05 -12.48
N ALA A 101 -32.78 8.84 -13.14
CA ALA A 101 -32.33 7.50 -13.53
C ALA A 101 -32.21 6.55 -12.33
N GLY A 102 -31.74 7.07 -11.19
CA GLY A 102 -31.59 6.35 -9.93
C GLY A 102 -32.91 5.84 -9.33
N LEU A 103 -34.02 6.54 -9.54
CA LEU A 103 -35.35 6.10 -9.09
C LEU A 103 -35.76 4.77 -9.73
N GLY A 104 -35.27 4.48 -10.94
CA GLY A 104 -35.45 3.22 -11.66
C GLY A 104 -34.59 2.05 -11.17
N ARG A 105 -33.69 2.25 -10.19
CA ARG A 105 -32.74 1.21 -9.71
C ARG A 105 -33.43 -0.09 -9.32
N ARG A 106 -34.54 0.00 -8.57
CA ARG A 106 -35.31 -1.14 -8.05
C ARG A 106 -36.44 -1.60 -8.98
N ARG A 107 -36.72 -0.87 -10.06
CA ARG A 107 -37.87 -1.11 -10.97
C ARG A 107 -37.38 -1.51 -12.36
N ALA A 108 -36.87 -2.74 -12.50
CA ALA A 108 -36.16 -3.18 -13.71
C ALA A 108 -36.96 -3.01 -15.01
N ARG A 109 -38.27 -3.34 -15.02
CA ARG A 109 -39.15 -3.20 -16.19
C ARG A 109 -39.39 -1.73 -16.59
N LEU A 110 -39.44 -0.83 -15.62
CA LEU A 110 -39.70 0.60 -15.84
C LEU A 110 -38.41 1.42 -16.00
N ARG A 111 -37.25 0.79 -15.88
CA ARG A 111 -35.94 1.47 -15.89
C ARG A 111 -35.70 2.32 -17.14
N PRO A 112 -36.05 1.88 -18.37
CA PRO A 112 -35.90 2.73 -19.55
C PRO A 112 -36.66 4.05 -19.45
N LEU A 113 -37.86 4.06 -18.83
CA LEU A 113 -38.65 5.28 -18.64
C LEU A 113 -37.97 6.26 -17.68
N PHE A 114 -37.34 5.75 -16.61
CA PHE A 114 -36.56 6.59 -15.69
C PHE A 114 -35.29 7.16 -16.34
N PHE A 115 -34.64 6.39 -17.22
CA PHE A 115 -33.50 6.86 -17.99
C PHE A 115 -33.91 7.92 -19.01
N LEU A 116 -35.04 7.72 -19.69
CA LEU A 116 -35.63 8.72 -20.58
C LEU A 116 -35.99 10.00 -19.82
N ALA A 117 -36.63 9.91 -18.66
CA ALA A 117 -36.95 11.08 -17.84
C ALA A 117 -35.68 11.84 -17.41
N GLY A 118 -34.63 11.12 -17.01
CA GLY A 118 -33.33 11.72 -16.70
C GLY A 118 -32.68 12.40 -17.91
N LEU A 119 -32.75 11.77 -19.08
CA LEU A 119 -32.24 12.34 -20.33
C LEU A 119 -32.98 13.62 -20.72
N LEU A 120 -34.30 13.63 -20.62
CA LEU A 120 -35.12 14.82 -20.90
C LEU A 120 -34.78 15.97 -19.95
N ALA A 121 -34.53 15.68 -18.67
CA ALA A 121 -34.05 16.69 -17.73
C ALA A 121 -32.66 17.21 -18.12
N CYS A 122 -31.74 16.34 -18.55
CA CYS A 122 -30.43 16.76 -19.03
C CYS A 122 -30.54 17.68 -20.26
N TYR A 123 -31.40 17.34 -21.23
CA TYR A 123 -31.64 18.15 -22.41
C TYR A 123 -32.30 19.49 -22.09
N LEU A 124 -33.21 19.54 -21.12
CA LEU A 124 -33.84 20.79 -20.71
C LEU A 124 -32.80 21.81 -20.22
N PHE A 125 -31.92 21.39 -19.30
CA PHE A 125 -30.85 22.26 -18.78
C PHE A 125 -29.82 22.60 -19.85
N GLY A 126 -29.43 21.61 -20.67
CA GLY A 126 -28.49 21.79 -21.77
C GLY A 126 -28.99 22.77 -22.84
N ALA A 127 -30.20 22.55 -23.34
CA ALA A 127 -30.81 23.38 -24.38
C ALA A 127 -31.09 24.81 -23.89
N LEU A 128 -31.54 24.98 -22.64
CA LEU A 128 -31.77 26.29 -22.05
C LEU A 128 -30.48 27.11 -22.02
N GLN A 129 -29.41 26.57 -21.44
CA GLN A 129 -28.14 27.28 -21.36
C GLN A 129 -27.52 27.48 -22.75
N PHE A 130 -27.58 26.49 -23.64
CA PHE A 130 -27.08 26.63 -25.00
C PHE A 130 -27.78 27.79 -25.74
N GLY A 131 -29.11 27.88 -25.65
CA GLY A 131 -29.87 28.99 -26.23
C GLY A 131 -29.47 30.35 -25.65
N LEU A 132 -29.36 30.45 -24.32
CA LEU A 132 -28.97 31.68 -23.64
C LEU A 132 -27.54 32.14 -24.00
N VAL A 133 -26.58 31.21 -24.06
CA VAL A 133 -25.17 31.52 -24.34
C VAL A 133 -24.94 31.83 -25.83
N THR A 134 -25.67 31.18 -26.73
CA THR A 134 -25.45 31.32 -28.18
C THR A 134 -26.39 32.32 -28.87
N GLY A 135 -27.48 32.75 -28.23
CA GLY A 135 -28.47 33.65 -28.82
C GLY A 135 -29.31 33.02 -29.93
N ASN A 136 -29.22 31.69 -30.12
CA ASN A 136 -29.93 30.98 -31.18
C ASN A 136 -31.44 30.91 -30.92
N ALA A 137 -32.24 31.00 -32.00
CA ALA A 137 -33.67 30.78 -31.94
C ALA A 137 -34.01 29.34 -31.48
N PRO A 138 -35.17 29.09 -30.83
CA PRO A 138 -35.52 27.78 -30.28
C PRO A 138 -35.41 26.61 -31.27
N ALA A 139 -35.79 26.84 -32.54
CA ALA A 139 -35.67 25.82 -33.59
C ALA A 139 -34.20 25.43 -33.88
N ALA A 140 -33.28 26.40 -33.84
CA ALA A 140 -31.85 26.14 -34.02
C ALA A 140 -31.24 25.44 -32.80
N VAL A 141 -31.68 25.80 -31.59
CA VAL A 141 -31.28 25.11 -30.35
C VAL A 141 -31.67 23.62 -30.41
N LEU A 142 -32.89 23.30 -30.82
CA LEU A 142 -33.32 21.90 -30.97
C LEU A 142 -32.48 21.15 -32.01
N ARG A 143 -32.19 21.77 -33.15
CA ARG A 143 -31.39 21.15 -34.22
C ARG A 143 -29.94 20.90 -33.83
N LEU A 144 -29.33 21.78 -33.02
CA LEU A 144 -27.90 21.72 -32.68
C LEU A 144 -27.61 21.05 -31.34
N ALA A 145 -28.52 21.14 -30.37
CA ALA A 145 -28.27 20.71 -28.99
C ALA A 145 -29.09 19.48 -28.57
N VAL A 146 -30.07 19.04 -29.37
CA VAL A 146 -30.97 17.91 -29.02
C VAL A 146 -31.01 16.85 -30.12
N LEU A 147 -31.40 17.24 -31.35
CA LEU A 147 -31.69 16.32 -32.45
C LEU A 147 -30.54 15.34 -32.78
N PRO A 148 -29.25 15.76 -32.83
CA PRO A 148 -28.14 14.85 -33.17
C PRO A 148 -27.90 13.76 -32.12
N PHE A 149 -28.37 13.98 -30.88
CA PHE A 149 -28.08 13.13 -29.72
C PHE A 149 -29.18 12.12 -29.45
N LEU A 150 -30.39 12.30 -30.00
CA LEU A 150 -31.55 11.43 -29.73
C LEU A 150 -31.27 9.95 -30.04
N LEU A 151 -30.77 9.65 -31.24
CA LEU A 151 -30.51 8.27 -31.67
C LEU A 151 -29.34 7.64 -30.89
N PRO A 152 -28.16 8.29 -30.75
CA PRO A 152 -27.08 7.78 -29.90
C PRO A 152 -27.50 7.56 -28.44
N ASP A 153 -28.28 8.47 -27.85
CA ASP A 153 -28.68 8.38 -26.45
C ASP A 153 -29.77 7.32 -26.21
N ALA A 154 -30.66 7.09 -27.18
CA ALA A 154 -31.54 5.93 -27.17
C ALA A 154 -30.73 4.62 -27.16
N GLY A 155 -29.67 4.54 -27.96
CA GLY A 155 -28.71 3.43 -27.93
C GLY A 155 -28.06 3.26 -26.56
N LYS A 156 -27.67 4.35 -25.89
CA LYS A 156 -27.09 4.32 -24.54
C LYS A 156 -28.09 3.85 -23.46
N ILE A 157 -29.37 4.19 -23.58
CA ILE A 157 -30.42 3.68 -22.70
C ILE A 157 -30.51 2.15 -22.82
N VAL A 158 -30.56 1.64 -24.05
CA VAL A 158 -30.59 0.20 -24.32
C VAL A 158 -29.33 -0.47 -23.77
N ALA A 159 -28.14 0.07 -24.08
CA ALA A 159 -26.87 -0.45 -23.60
C ALA A 159 -26.81 -0.49 -22.06
N ALA A 160 -27.22 0.59 -21.37
CA ALA A 160 -27.28 0.60 -19.91
C ALA A 160 -28.21 -0.49 -19.36
N CYS A 161 -29.37 -0.71 -20.00
CA CYS A 161 -30.30 -1.75 -19.57
C CYS A 161 -29.75 -3.17 -19.74
N LEU A 162 -28.95 -3.41 -20.78
CA LEU A 162 -28.29 -4.69 -21.04
C LEU A 162 -27.07 -4.92 -20.12
N LEU A 163 -26.31 -3.87 -19.82
CA LEU A 163 -25.09 -3.95 -18.99
C LEU A 163 -25.39 -4.08 -17.50
N LEU A 164 -26.49 -3.49 -17.01
CA LEU A 164 -26.80 -3.48 -15.57
C LEU A 164 -26.97 -4.88 -14.94
N PRO A 165 -27.69 -5.85 -15.54
CA PRO A 165 -27.83 -7.18 -14.97
C PRO A 165 -26.50 -7.95 -14.78
N PRO A 166 -25.63 -8.12 -15.80
CA PRO A 166 -24.36 -8.82 -15.62
C PRO A 166 -23.44 -8.11 -14.62
N ILE A 167 -23.39 -6.77 -14.64
CA ILE A 167 -22.60 -6.00 -13.66
C ILE A 167 -23.13 -6.25 -12.24
N LYS A 168 -24.44 -6.22 -12.03
CA LYS A 168 -25.05 -6.50 -10.70
C LYS A 168 -24.75 -7.92 -10.23
N ARG A 169 -24.79 -8.91 -11.14
CA ARG A 169 -24.43 -10.31 -10.82
C ARG A 169 -22.96 -10.45 -10.47
N ALA A 170 -22.06 -9.83 -11.23
CA ALA A 170 -20.63 -9.83 -10.96
C ALA A 170 -20.32 -9.19 -9.59
N LEU A 171 -20.90 -8.01 -9.32
CA LEU A 171 -20.78 -7.35 -8.02
C LEU A 171 -21.34 -8.20 -6.88
N ALA A 172 -22.42 -8.96 -7.09
CA ALA A 172 -22.95 -9.88 -6.08
C ALA A 172 -22.10 -11.14 -5.88
N ARG A 173 -21.34 -11.59 -6.89
CA ARG A 173 -20.40 -12.73 -6.77
C ARG A 173 -19.11 -12.35 -6.05
N ILE A 174 -18.58 -11.16 -6.35
CA ILE A 174 -17.34 -10.64 -5.74
C ILE A 174 -17.59 -10.21 -4.29
N LEU A 175 -18.81 -9.77 -3.97
CA LEU A 175 -19.18 -9.30 -2.64
C LEU A 175 -20.00 -10.38 -1.94
N PRO A 176 -19.40 -11.22 -1.07
CA PRO A 176 -20.12 -12.31 -0.43
C PRO A 176 -21.33 -11.77 0.35
N THR A 177 -22.51 -12.26 -0.01
CA THR A 177 -23.77 -11.95 0.69
C THR A 177 -23.87 -12.75 2.02
N GLU A 178 -22.98 -13.71 2.23
CA GLU A 178 -22.97 -14.68 3.35
C GLU A 178 -22.08 -14.28 4.55
N ALA A 179 -21.81 -12.98 4.75
CA ALA A 179 -21.14 -12.52 5.98
C ALA A 179 -22.00 -12.67 7.26
N LYS A 180 -23.19 -13.28 7.20
CA LYS A 180 -24.07 -13.53 8.37
C LYS A 180 -23.96 -14.94 8.94
N LYS A 181 -23.55 -15.96 8.17
CA LYS A 181 -23.32 -17.31 8.71
C LYS A 181 -21.95 -17.44 9.39
N ILE A 182 -20.93 -16.83 8.80
CA ILE A 182 -19.55 -16.86 9.32
C ILE A 182 -19.41 -15.98 10.58
N ALA A 183 -20.08 -14.82 10.64
CA ALA A 183 -20.00 -13.92 11.80
C ALA A 183 -20.65 -14.44 13.09
N ARG A 184 -21.45 -15.51 13.02
CA ARG A 184 -21.99 -16.19 14.21
C ARG A 184 -21.13 -17.36 14.70
N HIS A 185 -20.14 -17.77 13.90
CA HIS A 185 -19.22 -18.87 14.20
C HIS A 185 -17.75 -18.42 14.15
N LEU A 186 -17.50 -17.11 14.10
CA LEU A 186 -16.16 -16.57 14.31
C LEU A 186 -15.77 -16.96 15.75
N PRO A 187 -14.75 -17.82 15.94
CA PRO A 187 -14.17 -17.98 17.25
C PRO A 187 -13.68 -16.60 17.72
N ALA A 188 -13.54 -16.42 19.03
CA ALA A 188 -12.76 -15.31 19.55
C ALA A 188 -11.42 -15.25 18.79
N PRO A 189 -10.85 -14.04 18.55
CA PRO A 189 -9.54 -13.91 17.93
C PRO A 189 -8.60 -14.94 18.56
N VAL A 190 -7.99 -15.77 17.71
CA VAL A 190 -7.04 -16.80 18.14
C VAL A 190 -6.04 -16.12 19.06
N ASP A 191 -5.78 -16.77 20.20
CA ASP A 191 -4.91 -16.28 21.24
C ASP A 191 -3.63 -15.69 20.60
N ARG A 192 -3.23 -14.49 21.06
CA ARG A 192 -2.09 -13.73 20.51
C ARG A 192 -0.77 -14.51 20.58
N ASN A 193 -0.79 -15.67 21.26
CA ASN A 193 0.32 -16.57 21.50
C ASN A 193 0.70 -17.49 20.33
N GLU A 194 -0.12 -17.67 19.28
CA GLU A 194 0.29 -18.48 18.11
C GLU A 194 1.04 -17.68 17.04
N THR A 195 1.32 -16.40 17.29
CA THR A 195 2.38 -15.65 16.59
C THR A 195 3.76 -16.09 17.13
N LEU A 196 4.09 -17.37 16.92
CA LEU A 196 5.38 -17.95 17.30
C LEU A 196 6.51 -17.07 16.72
N CYS A 197 7.40 -16.65 17.62
CA CYS A 197 8.59 -15.80 17.47
C CYS A 197 8.46 -14.27 17.68
N TYR A 198 7.27 -13.69 17.91
CA TYR A 198 7.20 -12.24 18.22
C TYR A 198 7.03 -11.90 19.71
N ASN A 199 6.63 -12.88 20.54
CA ASN A 199 6.36 -12.66 21.96
C ASN A 199 7.27 -13.53 22.84
N THR A 200 8.52 -13.12 22.95
CA THR A 200 9.27 -13.28 24.21
C THR A 200 9.78 -11.88 24.49
N PHE A 201 9.36 -11.27 25.60
CA PHE A 201 9.56 -9.86 25.99
C PHE A 201 8.48 -8.86 25.53
N VAL A 202 7.24 -9.03 26.02
CA VAL A 202 6.39 -7.86 26.31
C VAL A 202 5.65 -8.14 27.63
N GLY A 203 5.92 -7.31 28.63
CA GLY A 203 5.17 -7.25 29.89
C GLY A 203 3.73 -6.78 29.65
N SER A 204 2.84 -7.23 30.52
CA SER A 204 1.39 -7.13 30.47
C SER A 204 0.82 -5.70 30.53
N ASP A 205 -0.34 -5.58 29.87
CA ASP A 205 -1.45 -4.64 30.07
C ASP A 205 -1.33 -3.18 29.57
N GLU A 206 -2.00 -2.91 28.44
CA GLU A 206 -2.54 -1.57 28.13
C GLU A 206 -4.02 -1.63 27.71
N ASP A 207 -4.80 -0.74 28.33
CA ASP A 207 -6.24 -0.47 28.18
C ASP A 207 -6.54 0.22 26.83
N PRO A 208 -7.53 -0.23 26.02
CA PRO A 208 -7.80 0.31 24.69
C PRO A 208 -8.57 1.65 24.65
N ASN A 209 -8.87 2.29 25.78
CA ASN A 209 -9.63 3.53 25.79
C ASN A 209 -8.74 4.77 25.96
N GLY A 210 -8.43 5.40 24.82
CA GLY A 210 -7.82 6.71 24.76
C GLY A 210 -8.56 7.75 25.60
N LYS A 211 -7.98 8.09 26.75
CA LYS A 211 -8.21 9.34 27.45
C LYS A 211 -6.98 10.21 27.21
N GLY A 212 -7.22 11.38 26.61
CA GLY A 212 -6.20 12.39 26.36
C GLY A 212 -5.45 12.70 27.65
N ASN A 213 -4.12 12.63 27.55
CA ASN A 213 -3.22 12.84 28.66
C ASN A 213 -3.08 14.35 28.88
N ASP A 214 -3.99 14.92 29.66
CA ASP A 214 -3.82 16.24 30.26
C ASP A 214 -2.84 16.09 31.44
N ARG A 215 -1.59 15.76 31.12
CA ARG A 215 -0.47 15.81 32.05
C ARG A 215 0.22 17.15 31.87
N MET A 216 0.17 17.94 32.94
CA MET A 216 1.03 19.09 33.20
C MET A 216 2.44 18.78 32.66
N LYS A 217 2.90 19.54 31.66
CA LYS A 217 4.15 19.28 30.90
C LYS A 217 5.36 19.27 31.83
N GLU A 218 5.75 18.11 32.34
CA GLU A 218 7.12 17.88 32.80
C GLU A 218 8.05 18.08 31.60
N LYS A 219 9.09 18.89 31.79
CA LYS A 219 10.11 19.15 30.78
C LYS A 219 10.72 17.81 30.35
N VAL A 220 10.73 17.50 29.06
CA VAL A 220 11.30 16.24 28.54
C VAL A 220 12.76 16.13 28.99
N ASN A 221 13.07 15.14 29.82
CA ASN A 221 14.42 14.92 30.33
C ASN A 221 15.23 14.07 29.35
N ALA A 222 15.87 14.72 28.38
CA ALA A 222 16.70 14.05 27.38
C ALA A 222 17.88 13.26 28.00
N VAL A 223 18.47 13.73 29.10
CA VAL A 223 19.57 13.03 29.79
C VAL A 223 19.11 11.68 30.34
N GLN A 224 17.90 11.62 30.93
CA GLN A 224 17.30 10.36 31.35
C GLN A 224 17.02 9.43 30.16
N LEU A 225 16.47 9.95 29.07
CA LEU A 225 16.16 9.15 27.88
C LEU A 225 17.42 8.61 27.18
N ILE A 226 18.54 9.34 27.23
CA ILE A 226 19.85 8.84 26.78
C ILE A 226 20.29 7.66 27.63
N ALA A 227 20.17 7.77 28.97
CA ALA A 227 20.49 6.65 29.87
C ALA A 227 19.64 5.41 29.58
N ASP A 228 18.33 5.61 29.37
CA ASP A 228 17.38 4.55 29.04
C ASP A 228 17.72 3.89 27.70
N LEU A 229 18.11 4.67 26.67
CA LEU A 229 18.47 4.17 25.34
C LEU A 229 19.77 3.35 25.36
N ILE A 230 20.80 3.82 26.06
CA ILE A 230 22.06 3.07 26.22
C ILE A 230 21.80 1.75 26.95
N ALA A 231 21.03 1.79 28.03
CA ALA A 231 20.66 0.58 28.77
C ALA A 231 19.86 -0.40 27.90
N TYR A 232 18.97 0.10 27.02
CA TYR A 232 18.31 -0.73 26.02
C TYR A 232 19.31 -1.40 25.06
N GLY A 233 20.30 -0.66 24.55
CA GLY A 233 21.34 -1.19 23.67
C GLY A 233 22.15 -2.31 24.32
N GLU A 234 22.50 -2.16 25.60
CA GLU A 234 23.22 -3.19 26.36
C GLU A 234 22.35 -4.43 26.63
N ARG A 235 21.10 -4.26 27.06
CA ARG A 235 20.19 -5.38 27.34
C ARG A 235 19.90 -6.24 26.10
N THR A 236 19.80 -5.60 24.93
CA THR A 236 19.55 -6.29 23.64
C THR A 236 20.82 -6.86 23.02
N GLY A 237 22.00 -6.46 23.50
CA GLY A 237 23.28 -6.85 22.92
C GLY A 237 23.61 -6.12 21.62
N LEU A 238 22.93 -5.00 21.32
CA LEU A 238 23.33 -4.09 20.25
C LEU A 238 24.66 -3.41 20.57
N THR A 239 24.94 -3.16 21.85
CA THR A 239 26.13 -2.45 22.29
C THR A 239 26.78 -3.16 23.47
N SER A 240 28.10 -3.01 23.63
CA SER A 240 28.81 -3.51 24.81
C SER A 240 28.71 -2.51 25.97
N PRO A 241 28.65 -2.96 27.24
CA PRO A 241 28.84 -2.07 28.39
C PRO A 241 30.16 -1.29 28.35
N LEU A 242 31.17 -1.81 27.63
CA LEU A 242 32.45 -1.11 27.40
C LEU A 242 32.29 0.15 26.53
N ASP A 243 31.25 0.21 25.70
CA ASP A 243 30.97 1.35 24.82
C ASP A 243 30.16 2.45 25.50
N ARG A 244 29.72 2.25 26.75
CA ARG A 244 28.80 3.16 27.46
C ARG A 244 29.27 4.61 27.47
N ALA A 245 30.54 4.86 27.78
CA ALA A 245 31.09 6.22 27.78
C ALA A 245 31.13 6.83 26.36
N TYR A 246 31.49 6.04 25.35
CA TYR A 246 31.47 6.45 23.95
C TYR A 246 30.05 6.83 23.50
N LEU A 247 29.07 5.95 23.73
CA LEU A 247 27.66 6.17 23.35
C LEU A 247 27.05 7.37 24.07
N THR A 248 27.38 7.55 25.35
CA THR A 248 26.97 8.71 26.16
C THR A 248 27.41 9.99 25.48
N ASN A 249 28.68 10.11 25.11
CA ASN A 249 29.22 11.30 24.45
C ASN A 249 28.61 11.51 23.06
N ARG A 250 28.43 10.44 22.27
CA ARG A 250 27.84 10.53 20.92
C ARG A 250 26.38 10.99 20.95
N LEU A 251 25.57 10.46 21.86
CA LEU A 251 24.16 10.83 22.00
C LEU A 251 24.02 12.23 22.61
N ALA A 252 24.84 12.58 23.60
CA ALA A 252 24.84 13.91 24.20
C ALA A 252 25.21 15.01 23.20
N ASP A 253 26.24 14.78 22.38
CA ASP A 253 26.64 15.66 21.28
C ASP A 253 25.49 15.82 20.27
N LYS A 254 24.87 14.70 19.86
CA LYS A 254 23.74 14.70 18.91
C LYS A 254 22.54 15.54 19.37
N LEU A 255 22.26 15.52 20.67
CA LEU A 255 21.14 16.20 21.30
C LEU A 255 21.53 17.56 21.93
N ALA A 256 22.80 17.95 21.80
CA ALA A 256 23.44 19.09 22.45
C ALA A 256 23.04 19.25 23.93
N VAL A 257 23.10 18.16 24.70
CA VAL A 257 22.79 18.17 26.14
C VAL A 257 24.05 18.17 26.99
N ALA A 258 24.06 19.00 28.03
CA ALA A 258 25.07 18.94 29.07
C ALA A 258 24.77 17.78 30.03
N LEU A 259 25.81 17.05 30.45
CA LEU A 259 25.73 15.90 31.34
C LEU A 259 26.19 16.25 32.76
N ASP A 260 25.74 17.39 33.29
CA ASP A 260 26.14 17.88 34.61
C ASP A 260 25.75 16.85 35.69
N GLY A 261 26.73 16.10 36.21
CA GLY A 261 26.52 15.00 37.16
C GLY A 261 26.43 13.60 36.56
N GLY A 262 26.63 13.44 35.24
CA GLY A 262 26.60 12.16 34.54
C GLY A 262 25.20 11.67 34.17
N LEU A 263 25.10 10.42 33.72
CA LEU A 263 23.80 9.82 33.40
C LEU A 263 23.11 9.31 34.68
N PRO A 264 21.79 9.53 34.83
CA PRO A 264 21.02 8.95 35.92
C PRO A 264 20.88 7.43 35.77
N ALA A 265 20.34 6.78 36.81
CA ALA A 265 19.97 5.37 36.72
C ALA A 265 18.93 5.16 35.61
N PRO A 266 19.13 4.18 34.71
CA PRO A 266 18.21 3.95 33.60
C PRO A 266 16.89 3.35 34.10
N ARG A 267 15.81 3.68 33.39
CA ARG A 267 14.49 3.09 33.53
C ARG A 267 14.31 1.98 32.51
N GLU A 268 13.38 1.08 32.78
CA GLU A 268 12.98 0.04 31.85
C GLU A 268 11.71 0.47 31.12
N LEU A 269 11.89 1.12 29.97
CA LEU A 269 10.81 1.59 29.11
C LEU A 269 10.84 0.87 27.75
N PRO A 270 9.69 0.73 27.07
CA PRO A 270 9.64 0.31 25.67
C PRO A 270 10.47 1.24 24.77
N LEU A 271 11.16 0.68 23.77
CA LEU A 271 11.98 1.47 22.85
C LEU A 271 11.18 2.59 22.17
N SER A 272 9.91 2.35 21.84
CA SER A 272 9.02 3.34 21.21
C SER A 272 8.79 4.57 22.10
N GLU A 273 8.73 4.39 23.43
CA GLU A 273 8.59 5.51 24.37
C GLU A 273 9.90 6.29 24.49
N ILE A 274 11.04 5.58 24.54
CA ILE A 274 12.37 6.21 24.61
C ILE A 274 12.62 7.07 23.37
N LEU A 275 12.44 6.49 22.17
CA LEU A 275 12.61 7.21 20.91
C LEU A 275 11.54 8.29 20.71
N GLY A 276 10.31 8.05 21.15
CA GLY A 276 9.23 9.04 21.13
C GLY A 276 9.61 10.29 21.92
N GLY A 277 10.07 10.12 23.17
CA GLY A 277 10.52 11.23 24.01
C GLY A 277 11.75 11.95 23.46
N LEU A 278 12.71 11.23 22.86
CA LEU A 278 13.88 11.85 22.23
C LEU A 278 13.48 12.66 20.99
N CYS A 279 12.51 12.18 20.20
CA CYS A 279 11.93 12.92 19.09
C CYS A 279 11.15 14.16 19.56
N ASP A 280 10.41 14.07 20.67
CA ASP A 280 9.71 15.22 21.26
C ASP A 280 10.71 16.30 21.69
N TYR A 281 11.77 15.90 22.40
CA TYR A 281 12.87 16.81 22.75
C TYR A 281 13.51 17.43 21.50
N ALA A 282 13.72 16.64 20.45
CA ALA A 282 14.29 17.12 19.20
C ALA A 282 13.39 18.12 18.46
N ALA A 283 12.07 17.93 18.51
CA ALA A 283 11.09 18.86 17.97
C ALA A 283 11.09 20.19 18.75
N GLU A 284 11.06 20.11 20.09
CA GLU A 284 11.05 21.29 20.97
C GLU A 284 12.31 22.15 20.83
N ASN A 285 13.47 21.52 20.63
CA ASN A 285 14.76 22.19 20.51
C ASN A 285 15.21 22.43 19.05
N ARG A 286 14.33 22.15 18.06
CA ARG A 286 14.57 22.38 16.63
C ARG A 286 15.76 21.60 16.04
N PHE A 287 16.05 20.41 16.56
CA PHE A 287 16.99 19.46 15.94
C PHE A 287 16.39 18.75 14.72
N ILE A 288 15.06 18.70 14.64
CA ILE A 288 14.34 18.31 13.43
C ILE A 288 13.70 19.52 12.76
N ARG A 289 13.65 19.52 11.43
CA ARG A 289 13.20 20.66 10.63
C ARG A 289 11.71 20.95 10.82
N GLU A 290 10.88 19.91 10.79
CA GLU A 290 9.44 19.99 11.04
C GLU A 290 9.00 18.81 11.91
N ASP A 291 8.01 19.03 12.75
CA ASP A 291 7.42 17.97 13.57
C ASP A 291 6.44 17.12 12.74
N THR A 292 7.00 16.26 11.89
CA THR A 292 6.24 15.33 11.05
C THR A 292 6.77 13.90 11.21
N VAL A 293 5.96 12.91 10.84
CA VAL A 293 6.36 11.49 10.84
C VAL A 293 7.66 11.28 10.06
N THR A 294 7.83 11.94 8.92
CA THR A 294 9.04 11.81 8.09
C THR A 294 10.29 12.24 8.84
N TYR A 295 10.32 13.44 9.44
CA TYR A 295 11.53 13.91 10.12
C TYR A 295 11.78 13.21 11.45
N ARG A 296 10.72 12.80 12.15
CA ARG A 296 10.86 11.93 13.32
C ARG A 296 11.47 10.58 12.95
N ASP A 297 11.05 9.98 11.84
CA ASP A 297 11.62 8.72 11.31
C ASP A 297 13.08 8.89 10.86
N LEU A 298 13.45 10.05 10.30
CA LEU A 298 14.85 10.34 9.97
C LEU A 298 15.70 10.43 11.24
N PHE A 299 15.21 11.13 12.26
CA PHE A 299 15.94 11.38 13.50
C PHE A 299 16.07 10.14 14.38
N ASP A 300 15.00 9.37 14.59
CA ASP A 300 15.08 8.17 15.40
C ASP A 300 15.96 7.08 14.77
N THR A 301 15.99 7.00 13.44
CA THR A 301 16.87 6.09 12.68
C THR A 301 18.33 6.51 12.84
N ASP A 302 18.60 7.81 12.88
CA ASP A 302 19.93 8.38 13.15
C ASP A 302 20.41 8.03 14.56
N LEU A 303 19.55 8.20 15.57
CA LEU A 303 19.84 7.79 16.95
C LEU A 303 20.14 6.29 17.03
N MET A 304 19.31 5.44 16.41
CA MET A 304 19.54 4.00 16.38
C MET A 304 20.79 3.63 15.58
N GLY A 305 21.16 4.43 14.57
CA GLY A 305 22.40 4.29 13.83
C GLY A 305 23.64 4.39 14.72
N ILE A 306 23.60 5.21 15.78
CA ILE A 306 24.68 5.33 16.78
C ILE A 306 24.84 4.03 17.58
N LEU A 307 23.73 3.34 17.88
CA LEU A 307 23.73 2.08 18.63
C LEU A 307 23.98 0.84 17.76
N THR A 308 23.83 0.95 16.45
CA THR A 308 23.89 -0.22 15.56
C THR A 308 25.36 -0.61 15.32
N PRO A 309 25.78 -1.87 15.59
CA PRO A 309 27.15 -2.35 15.37
C PRO A 309 27.64 -2.09 13.94
N ARG A 310 28.95 -1.98 13.70
CA ARG A 310 29.47 -1.78 12.34
C ARG A 310 29.21 -3.00 11.44
N PRO A 311 29.06 -2.81 10.12
CA PRO A 311 28.80 -3.93 9.19
C PRO A 311 29.78 -5.10 9.34
N SER A 312 31.08 -4.83 9.47
CA SER A 312 32.11 -5.86 9.65
C SER A 312 31.91 -6.72 10.89
N GLU A 313 31.45 -6.14 12.00
CA GLU A 313 31.17 -6.86 13.24
C GLU A 313 29.94 -7.76 13.10
N VAL A 314 28.89 -7.23 12.45
CA VAL A 314 27.66 -7.99 12.17
C VAL A 314 27.95 -9.18 11.25
N ILE A 315 28.71 -8.96 10.18
CA ILE A 315 29.08 -9.99 9.21
C ILE A 315 29.96 -11.06 9.87
N ALA A 316 30.99 -10.65 10.62
CA ALA A 316 31.87 -11.59 11.30
C ALA A 316 31.09 -12.50 12.27
N ARG A 317 30.16 -11.93 13.05
CA ARG A 317 29.31 -12.69 13.96
C ARG A 317 28.34 -13.60 13.22
N PHE A 318 27.75 -13.12 12.13
CA PHE A 318 26.86 -13.93 11.29
C PHE A 318 27.57 -15.16 10.74
N GLU A 319 28.75 -14.97 10.15
CA GLU A 319 29.53 -16.07 9.56
C GLU A 319 30.06 -17.04 10.63
N GLU A 320 30.42 -16.55 11.81
CA GLU A 320 30.76 -17.41 12.95
C GLU A 320 29.60 -18.33 13.33
N LEU A 321 28.38 -17.78 13.47
CA LEU A 321 27.20 -18.58 13.79
C LEU A 321 26.85 -19.55 12.65
N ALA A 322 26.97 -19.09 11.40
CA ALA A 322 26.62 -19.86 10.21
C ALA A 322 27.51 -21.10 10.01
N LYS A 323 28.74 -21.11 10.54
CA LYS A 323 29.60 -22.32 10.56
C LYS A 323 29.01 -23.46 11.37
N THR A 324 28.23 -23.13 12.40
CA THR A 324 27.60 -24.14 13.28
C THR A 324 26.19 -24.48 12.83
N ASP A 325 25.38 -23.46 12.53
CA ASP A 325 23.99 -23.60 12.13
C ASP A 325 23.55 -22.32 11.39
N PRO A 326 23.22 -22.39 10.08
CA PRO A 326 22.70 -21.26 9.31
C PRO A 326 21.45 -20.61 9.94
N LYS A 327 20.66 -21.39 10.68
CA LYS A 327 19.50 -20.89 11.40
C LYS A 327 19.90 -19.97 12.55
N LYS A 328 20.93 -20.31 13.34
CA LYS A 328 21.42 -19.42 14.41
C LYS A 328 21.92 -18.08 13.86
N ALA A 329 22.55 -18.08 12.70
CA ALA A 329 23.03 -16.86 12.04
C ALA A 329 21.85 -15.95 11.64
N THR A 330 20.83 -16.52 11.02
CA THR A 330 19.63 -15.79 10.60
C THR A 330 18.75 -15.37 11.77
N ASP A 331 18.62 -16.18 12.83
CA ASP A 331 17.95 -15.83 14.09
C ASP A 331 18.65 -14.63 14.76
N TYR A 332 19.98 -14.62 14.81
CA TYR A 332 20.78 -13.47 15.28
C TYR A 332 20.51 -12.22 14.44
N PHE A 333 20.61 -12.34 13.11
CA PHE A 333 20.46 -11.20 12.21
C PHE A 333 19.04 -10.62 12.21
N TYR A 334 18.02 -11.47 12.34
CA TYR A 334 16.63 -11.05 12.46
C TYR A 334 16.39 -10.29 13.76
N ARG A 335 16.92 -10.81 14.87
CA ARG A 335 16.88 -10.14 16.18
C ARG A 335 17.57 -8.78 16.12
N LEU A 336 18.79 -8.72 15.58
CA LEU A 336 19.52 -7.46 15.38
C LEU A 336 18.66 -6.44 14.61
N SER A 337 18.03 -6.86 13.50
CA SER A 337 17.20 -6.00 12.66
C SER A 337 15.94 -5.48 13.38
N CYS A 338 15.39 -6.26 14.32
CA CYS A 338 14.30 -5.82 15.19
C CYS A 338 14.77 -4.90 16.30
N ASP A 339 15.89 -5.21 16.93
CA ASP A 339 16.40 -4.48 18.10
C ASP A 339 16.98 -3.12 17.69
N CYS A 340 17.64 -3.01 16.53
CA CYS A 340 18.10 -1.74 15.98
C CYS A 340 16.98 -0.86 15.41
N ASN A 341 15.72 -1.31 15.53
CA ASN A 341 14.52 -0.62 15.03
C ASN A 341 14.47 -0.46 13.51
N TYR A 342 15.23 -1.25 12.75
CA TYR A 342 15.11 -1.29 11.30
C TYR A 342 13.77 -1.94 10.90
N ILE A 343 13.42 -3.04 11.57
CA ILE A 343 12.08 -3.63 11.59
C ILE A 343 11.32 -3.01 12.76
N ARG A 344 10.39 -2.11 12.45
CA ARG A 344 9.63 -1.34 13.46
C ARG A 344 8.50 -2.16 14.08
N ARG A 345 8.82 -2.89 15.14
CA ARG A 345 7.90 -3.82 15.84
C ARG A 345 6.63 -3.14 16.35
N ASP A 346 6.73 -1.91 16.84
CA ASP A 346 5.60 -1.10 17.32
C ASP A 346 4.56 -0.82 16.22
N ARG A 347 5.01 -0.70 14.97
CA ARG A 347 4.15 -0.49 13.81
C ARG A 347 3.56 -1.80 13.31
N ILE A 348 4.36 -2.87 13.28
CA ILE A 348 3.92 -4.20 12.86
C ILE A 348 2.87 -4.76 13.83
N ALA A 349 2.96 -4.46 15.12
CA ALA A 349 1.96 -4.85 16.12
C ALA A 349 0.54 -4.30 15.83
N ARG A 350 0.41 -3.30 14.94
CA ARG A 350 -0.87 -2.74 14.52
C ARG A 350 -1.47 -3.49 13.32
N ASP A 351 -0.70 -4.34 12.66
CA ASP A 351 -1.18 -5.10 11.51
C ASP A 351 -2.31 -6.05 11.94
N VAL A 352 -3.34 -6.14 11.09
CA VAL A 352 -4.47 -7.05 11.33
C VAL A 352 -4.25 -8.30 10.50
N ARG A 353 -4.28 -9.48 11.12
CA ARG A 353 -4.13 -10.77 10.45
C ARG A 353 -5.27 -11.71 10.84
N TRP A 354 -5.78 -12.48 9.89
CA TRP A 354 -6.78 -13.51 10.13
C TRP A 354 -6.73 -14.57 9.04
N THR A 355 -7.28 -15.75 9.34
CA THR A 355 -7.42 -16.83 8.37
C THR A 355 -8.88 -17.01 7.95
N VAL A 356 -9.09 -17.53 6.73
CA VAL A 356 -10.41 -17.84 6.18
C VAL A 356 -10.36 -19.18 5.48
N ASP A 357 -11.26 -20.08 5.86
CA ASP A 357 -11.44 -21.34 5.16
C ASP A 357 -11.93 -21.11 3.72
N SER A 358 -11.31 -21.81 2.79
CA SER A 358 -11.70 -21.82 1.38
C SER A 358 -11.65 -23.22 0.79
N ARG A 359 -12.17 -23.38 -0.43
CA ARG A 359 -12.06 -24.65 -1.17
C ARG A 359 -10.62 -25.05 -1.49
N TYR A 360 -9.68 -24.10 -1.41
CA TYR A 360 -8.25 -24.29 -1.69
C TYR A 360 -7.42 -24.42 -0.42
N GLY A 361 -8.07 -24.63 0.73
CA GLY A 361 -7.44 -24.62 2.05
C GLY A 361 -7.64 -23.29 2.78
N GLU A 362 -7.00 -23.20 3.94
CA GLU A 362 -6.98 -22.00 4.76
C GLU A 362 -6.21 -20.87 4.05
N ILE A 363 -6.84 -19.71 3.87
CA ILE A 363 -6.23 -18.52 3.27
C ILE A 363 -5.86 -17.55 4.37
N GLU A 364 -4.61 -17.12 4.38
CA GLU A 364 -4.12 -16.04 5.25
C GLU A 364 -4.41 -14.67 4.63
N LEU A 365 -4.98 -13.76 5.43
CA LEU A 365 -5.29 -12.41 5.04
C LEU A 365 -4.66 -11.44 6.05
N SER A 366 -4.05 -10.38 5.53
CA SER A 366 -3.45 -9.33 6.36
C SER A 366 -3.76 -7.93 5.84
N ILE A 367 -3.85 -6.98 6.76
CA ILE A 367 -3.86 -5.55 6.48
C ILE A 367 -2.61 -4.97 7.13
N ASN A 368 -1.64 -4.58 6.31
CA ASN A 368 -0.42 -3.95 6.76
C ASN A 368 -0.68 -2.46 7.08
N LEU A 369 -0.68 -2.13 8.36
CA LEU A 369 -0.79 -0.76 8.88
C LEU A 369 0.58 -0.17 9.22
N SER A 370 1.64 -0.98 9.14
CA SER A 370 3.01 -0.57 9.46
C SER A 370 3.64 0.40 8.46
N LYS A 371 3.17 0.39 7.20
CA LYS A 371 3.67 1.29 6.15
C LYS A 371 3.05 2.69 6.32
N PRO A 372 3.85 3.72 6.64
CA PRO A 372 3.31 5.06 6.83
C PRO A 372 2.73 5.60 5.52
N GLU A 373 1.49 6.10 5.57
CA GLU A 373 0.94 6.90 4.48
C GLU A 373 1.72 8.20 4.37
N LYS A 374 2.16 8.55 3.15
CA LYS A 374 2.87 9.81 2.93
C LYS A 374 1.86 10.96 2.92
N ASP A 375 2.07 11.94 3.79
CA ASP A 375 1.29 13.19 3.79
C ASP A 375 1.38 13.87 2.40
N PRO A 376 0.26 14.29 1.80
CA PRO A 376 0.26 15.09 0.57
C PRO A 376 1.24 16.27 0.56
N LYS A 377 1.46 16.94 1.70
CA LYS A 377 2.46 18.01 1.86
C LYS A 377 3.88 17.49 1.69
N ALA A 378 4.21 16.35 2.29
CA ALA A 378 5.51 15.70 2.15
C ALA A 378 5.75 15.22 0.70
N ILE A 379 4.69 14.76 0.00
CA ILE A 379 4.76 14.41 -1.43
C ILE A 379 5.06 15.65 -2.28
N ALA A 380 4.46 16.80 -1.97
CA ALA A 380 4.70 18.05 -2.69
C ALA A 380 6.14 18.57 -2.46
N ALA A 381 6.62 18.55 -1.21
CA ALA A 381 7.99 18.95 -0.87
C ALA A 381 9.04 18.06 -1.57
N ALA A 382 8.83 16.74 -1.57
CA ALA A 382 9.75 15.79 -2.21
C ALA A 382 9.87 15.95 -3.73
N LYS A 383 8.86 16.51 -4.41
CA LYS A 383 8.92 16.79 -5.86
C LYS A 383 9.81 17.98 -6.22
N LEU A 384 10.07 18.87 -5.25
CA LEU A 384 10.92 20.05 -5.43
C LEU A 384 12.39 19.76 -5.13
N LEU A 385 12.70 18.62 -4.49
CA LEU A 385 14.07 18.22 -4.20
C LEU A 385 14.78 17.77 -5.49
N PRO A 386 16.05 18.15 -5.67
CA PRO A 386 16.88 17.59 -6.73
C PRO A 386 16.90 16.06 -6.61
N GLN A 387 16.72 15.35 -7.72
CA GLN A 387 16.85 13.89 -7.70
C GLN A 387 18.32 13.54 -7.41
N SER A 388 18.59 13.14 -6.17
CA SER A 388 19.89 12.57 -5.80
C SER A 388 20.10 11.26 -6.54
N GLY A 389 21.20 11.14 -7.28
CA GLY A 389 21.64 9.89 -7.92
C GLY A 389 22.13 8.82 -6.94
N TYR A 390 22.22 9.12 -5.64
CA TYR A 390 22.76 8.23 -4.61
C TYR A 390 21.84 8.11 -3.37
N PRO A 391 21.63 6.89 -2.83
CA PRO A 391 21.76 5.59 -3.52
C PRO A 391 20.84 5.55 -4.75
N LYS A 392 21.20 4.81 -5.81
CA LYS A 392 20.46 4.88 -7.08
C LYS A 392 18.99 4.45 -6.95
N CYS A 393 18.69 3.47 -6.09
CA CYS A 393 17.33 3.11 -5.69
C CYS A 393 17.25 2.76 -4.19
N LEU A 394 16.06 2.35 -3.74
CA LEU A 394 15.78 1.98 -2.35
C LEU A 394 16.35 0.63 -1.92
N LEU A 395 16.90 -0.16 -2.87
CA LEU A 395 17.45 -1.50 -2.63
C LEU A 395 18.96 -1.57 -2.79
N CYS A 396 19.58 -0.60 -3.46
CA CYS A 396 21.04 -0.45 -3.57
C CYS A 396 21.76 -0.77 -2.25
N HIS A 397 22.85 -1.53 -2.29
CA HIS A 397 23.61 -1.87 -1.07
C HIS A 397 24.12 -0.60 -0.37
N GLU A 398 24.32 0.48 -1.14
CA GLU A 398 24.75 1.80 -0.67
C GLU A 398 23.72 2.48 0.24
N ASN A 399 22.53 1.90 0.42
CA ASN A 399 21.60 2.31 1.45
C ASN A 399 22.10 1.96 2.86
N GLU A 400 22.99 0.97 3.05
CA GLU A 400 23.52 0.65 4.38
C GLU A 400 24.21 1.88 4.99
N GLY A 401 23.69 2.38 6.12
CA GLY A 401 24.24 3.59 6.75
C GLY A 401 23.71 4.92 6.19
N TYR A 402 22.85 4.91 5.17
CA TYR A 402 22.43 6.15 4.49
C TYR A 402 21.55 7.04 5.35
N ALA A 403 21.86 8.34 5.43
CA ALA A 403 21.18 9.31 6.29
C ALA A 403 19.70 9.54 5.94
N GLY A 404 19.32 9.30 4.70
CA GLY A 404 17.98 9.62 4.19
C GLY A 404 17.74 11.12 3.97
N ASN A 405 16.53 11.42 3.51
CA ASN A 405 15.95 12.74 3.33
C ASN A 405 14.43 12.60 3.13
N GLU A 406 13.72 13.68 2.79
CA GLU A 406 12.26 13.65 2.60
C GLU A 406 11.81 12.73 1.45
N ALA A 407 12.67 12.51 0.44
CA ALA A 407 12.37 11.66 -0.71
C ALA A 407 12.78 10.19 -0.49
N LYS A 408 13.92 9.95 0.20
CA LYS A 408 14.50 8.63 0.44
C LYS A 408 14.63 8.36 1.93
N PRO A 409 14.16 7.21 2.44
CA PRO A 409 14.16 6.94 3.86
C PRO A 409 15.58 6.77 4.42
N ALA A 410 15.73 7.10 5.70
CA ALA A 410 16.91 6.83 6.51
C ALA A 410 17.18 5.33 6.67
N ARG A 411 18.46 4.98 6.76
CA ARG A 411 18.99 3.60 6.77
C ARG A 411 20.27 3.48 7.61
N GLN A 412 20.53 4.42 8.52
CA GLN A 412 21.70 4.37 9.42
C GLN A 412 21.74 3.09 10.26
N ASN A 413 20.58 2.53 10.59
CA ASN A 413 20.40 1.27 11.33
C ASN A 413 20.21 0.03 10.45
N LEU A 414 20.26 0.15 9.11
CA LEU A 414 20.23 -1.00 8.20
C LEU A 414 21.58 -1.72 8.27
N ARG A 415 21.55 -3.06 8.28
CA ARG A 415 22.72 -3.91 8.02
C ARG A 415 22.39 -4.95 6.97
N GLN A 416 23.41 -5.35 6.20
CA GLN A 416 23.29 -6.31 5.11
C GLN A 416 24.34 -7.42 5.24
N ILE A 417 23.97 -8.65 4.90
CA ILE A 417 24.89 -9.80 4.90
C ILE A 417 25.28 -10.15 3.46
N PRO A 418 26.55 -9.98 3.05
CA PRO A 418 27.01 -10.40 1.74
C PRO A 418 27.05 -11.93 1.64
N PHE A 419 26.70 -12.47 0.48
CA PHE A 419 26.83 -13.90 0.19
C PHE A 419 26.98 -14.14 -1.31
N ASP A 420 27.61 -15.27 -1.67
CA ASP A 420 27.71 -15.71 -3.05
C ASP A 420 26.41 -16.39 -3.49
N MET A 421 25.93 -16.01 -4.66
CA MET A 421 24.80 -16.67 -5.31
C MET A 421 25.11 -16.85 -6.79
N ASP A 422 25.60 -18.05 -7.11
CA ASP A 422 26.01 -18.45 -8.46
C ASP A 422 27.22 -17.62 -8.98
N GLY A 423 28.25 -17.45 -8.15
CA GLY A 423 29.47 -16.72 -8.52
C GLY A 423 29.31 -15.19 -8.56
N SER A 424 28.18 -14.68 -8.09
CA SER A 424 27.87 -13.25 -8.00
C SER A 424 27.66 -12.84 -6.55
N LEU A 425 28.09 -11.62 -6.20
CA LEU A 425 27.89 -11.08 -4.86
C LEU A 425 26.47 -10.51 -4.69
N TRP A 426 25.78 -10.98 -3.66
CA TRP A 426 24.45 -10.56 -3.27
C TRP A 426 24.41 -10.19 -1.80
N TYR A 427 23.37 -9.47 -1.41
CA TYR A 427 23.18 -9.03 -0.03
C TYR A 427 21.83 -9.49 0.50
N LEU A 428 21.84 -10.10 1.68
CA LEU A 428 20.65 -10.45 2.44
C LEU A 428 20.32 -9.29 3.38
N GLN A 429 19.09 -8.81 3.31
CA GLN A 429 18.51 -7.89 4.30
C GLN A 429 17.08 -8.30 4.61
N TYR A 430 16.53 -7.84 5.73
CA TYR A 430 15.10 -7.98 5.98
C TYR A 430 14.32 -6.82 5.35
N SER A 431 13.02 -7.02 5.14
CA SER A 431 12.11 -5.93 4.81
C SER A 431 11.72 -5.18 6.08
N PRO A 432 11.78 -3.83 6.11
CA PRO A 432 11.27 -3.05 7.23
C PRO A 432 9.73 -3.09 7.29
N TYR A 433 9.07 -3.51 6.19
CA TYR A 433 7.63 -3.74 6.09
C TYR A 433 7.38 -5.25 5.96
N VAL A 434 7.09 -5.89 7.08
CA VAL A 434 6.98 -7.34 7.17
C VAL A 434 5.58 -7.76 6.71
N TYR A 435 5.50 -8.62 5.69
CA TYR A 435 4.22 -9.20 5.23
C TYR A 435 3.98 -10.59 5.84
N TYR A 436 5.04 -11.32 6.09
CA TYR A 436 5.07 -12.69 6.64
C TYR A 436 6.36 -12.87 7.45
N ASN A 437 6.44 -13.95 8.23
CA ASN A 437 7.54 -14.15 9.17
C ASN A 437 8.92 -14.08 8.48
N GLU A 438 9.83 -13.31 9.08
CA GLU A 438 11.20 -13.12 8.59
C GLU A 438 11.28 -12.72 7.10
N HIS A 439 10.33 -11.92 6.61
CA HIS A 439 10.31 -11.40 5.23
C HIS A 439 11.65 -10.73 4.88
N CYS A 440 12.42 -11.38 4.01
CA CYS A 440 13.75 -10.98 3.59
C CYS A 440 13.82 -10.66 2.09
N ILE A 441 14.88 -9.95 1.73
CA ILE A 441 15.20 -9.53 0.38
C ILE A 441 16.65 -9.95 0.13
N ALA A 442 16.88 -10.72 -0.93
CA ALA A 442 18.20 -10.92 -1.51
C ALA A 442 18.35 -9.95 -2.68
N LEU A 443 19.34 -9.08 -2.67
CA LEU A 443 19.54 -8.08 -3.72
C LEU A 443 20.93 -8.18 -4.33
N SER A 444 21.01 -7.98 -5.64
CA SER A 444 22.28 -7.98 -6.37
C SER A 444 23.13 -6.80 -5.91
N GLU A 445 24.44 -6.96 -5.78
CA GLU A 445 25.34 -5.82 -5.59
C GLU A 445 25.18 -4.80 -6.73
N ARG A 446 25.07 -5.31 -7.96
CA ARG A 446 24.97 -4.46 -9.15
C ARG A 446 23.55 -3.96 -9.32
N HIS A 447 23.42 -2.66 -9.55
CA HIS A 447 22.16 -2.04 -9.97
C HIS A 447 21.87 -2.34 -11.44
N GLU A 448 21.37 -3.55 -11.70
CA GLU A 448 20.95 -4.00 -13.03
C GLU A 448 19.48 -4.41 -13.02
N PRO A 449 18.73 -4.21 -14.11
CA PRO A 449 17.33 -4.63 -14.17
C PRO A 449 17.16 -6.13 -14.00
N MET A 450 16.09 -6.53 -13.33
CA MET A 450 15.71 -7.93 -13.15
C MET A 450 15.45 -8.61 -14.51
N LYS A 451 15.95 -9.84 -14.66
CA LYS A 451 15.71 -10.71 -15.82
C LYS A 451 15.42 -12.13 -15.35
N ILE A 452 14.48 -12.79 -16.01
CA ILE A 452 14.18 -14.21 -15.74
C ILE A 452 14.83 -15.07 -16.81
N ASP A 453 15.87 -15.80 -16.41
CA ASP A 453 16.62 -16.73 -17.25
C ASP A 453 17.09 -17.96 -16.46
N ARG A 454 17.93 -18.79 -17.07
CA ARG A 454 18.49 -19.98 -16.40
C ARG A 454 19.23 -19.63 -15.11
N SER A 455 19.94 -18.50 -15.06
CA SER A 455 20.67 -18.06 -13.86
C SER A 455 19.73 -17.77 -12.70
N THR A 456 18.51 -17.30 -12.97
CA THR A 456 17.50 -17.04 -11.92
C THR A 456 17.23 -18.29 -11.09
N PHE A 457 17.02 -19.45 -11.75
CA PHE A 457 16.74 -20.70 -11.05
C PHE A 457 17.97 -21.19 -10.27
N LEU A 458 19.17 -21.07 -10.84
CA LEU A 458 20.41 -21.38 -10.13
C LEU A 458 20.58 -20.53 -8.87
N LYS A 459 20.29 -19.23 -8.96
CA LYS A 459 20.33 -18.31 -7.82
C LYS A 459 19.31 -18.69 -6.75
N LEU A 460 18.04 -18.90 -7.11
CA LEU A 460 16.98 -19.32 -6.18
C LEU A 460 17.37 -20.61 -5.43
N LEU A 461 17.91 -21.60 -6.15
CA LEU A 461 18.37 -22.86 -5.56
C LEU A 461 19.64 -22.67 -4.70
N GLY A 462 20.53 -21.77 -5.09
CA GLY A 462 21.73 -21.41 -4.32
C GLY A 462 21.36 -20.76 -2.99
N PHE A 463 20.36 -19.88 -2.99
CA PHE A 463 19.85 -19.24 -1.78
C PHE A 463 19.30 -20.28 -0.80
N VAL A 464 18.38 -21.17 -1.23
CA VAL A 464 17.83 -22.19 -0.33
C VAL A 464 18.87 -23.23 0.09
N SER A 465 19.93 -23.44 -0.68
CA SER A 465 21.08 -24.26 -0.23
C SER A 465 21.82 -23.59 0.93
N ARG A 466 21.97 -22.26 0.90
CA ARG A 466 22.62 -21.49 1.98
C ARG A 466 21.70 -21.31 3.19
N PHE A 467 20.41 -21.13 2.97
CA PHE A 467 19.39 -20.87 3.99
C PHE A 467 18.22 -21.89 3.85
N PRO A 468 18.42 -23.16 4.25
CA PRO A 468 17.49 -24.25 3.96
C PRO A 468 16.14 -24.14 4.67
N HIS A 469 16.05 -23.33 5.72
CA HIS A 469 14.84 -23.05 6.46
C HIS A 469 14.01 -21.89 5.87
N TYR A 470 14.47 -21.27 4.78
CA TYR A 470 13.79 -20.16 4.11
C TYR A 470 13.29 -20.60 2.72
N PHE A 471 12.22 -19.97 2.27
CA PHE A 471 11.86 -19.95 0.84
C PHE A 471 12.42 -18.67 0.19
N ILE A 472 12.50 -18.66 -1.13
CA ILE A 472 12.73 -17.45 -1.92
C ILE A 472 12.02 -17.53 -3.27
N GLY A 473 11.62 -16.38 -3.79
CA GLY A 473 10.96 -16.24 -5.09
C GLY A 473 11.41 -14.98 -5.82
N SER A 474 11.26 -15.01 -7.14
CA SER A 474 11.44 -13.86 -8.01
C SER A 474 10.10 -13.45 -8.63
N ASN A 475 9.94 -12.16 -8.91
CA ASN A 475 8.84 -11.68 -9.73
C ASN A 475 9.09 -12.04 -11.20
N ALA A 476 8.03 -12.07 -12.03
CA ALA A 476 8.22 -12.15 -13.48
C ALA A 476 8.84 -10.82 -13.99
N ASP A 477 9.72 -10.88 -14.99
CA ASP A 477 10.33 -9.73 -15.66
C ASP A 477 9.39 -9.05 -16.67
N LEU A 478 8.10 -9.02 -16.34
CA LEU A 478 7.06 -8.39 -17.15
C LEU A 478 6.85 -6.94 -16.72
N PRO A 479 6.74 -5.96 -17.64
CA PRO A 479 6.60 -4.53 -17.32
C PRO A 479 5.44 -4.15 -16.38
N ILE A 480 4.44 -5.02 -16.24
CA ILE A 480 3.22 -4.80 -15.45
C ILE A 480 3.35 -5.42 -14.04
N VAL A 481 4.33 -6.31 -13.83
CA VAL A 481 4.53 -7.04 -12.57
C VAL A 481 5.56 -6.29 -11.72
N GLY A 482 5.18 -5.86 -10.51
CA GLY A 482 6.12 -5.33 -9.52
C GLY A 482 6.31 -3.81 -9.44
N GLY A 483 5.70 -2.99 -10.33
CA GLY A 483 5.86 -1.53 -10.25
C GLY A 483 7.31 -1.06 -10.41
N SER A 484 7.70 0.04 -9.76
CA SER A 484 9.02 0.70 -9.84
C SER A 484 10.22 -0.12 -9.28
N ILE A 485 10.10 -1.44 -9.22
CA ILE A 485 10.97 -2.37 -8.50
C ILE A 485 11.75 -3.28 -9.48
N LEU A 486 11.48 -3.21 -10.79
CA LEU A 486 12.24 -3.96 -11.81
C LEU A 486 13.62 -3.34 -12.14
N SER A 487 13.94 -2.16 -11.60
CA SER A 487 15.18 -1.44 -11.94
C SER A 487 16.44 -2.04 -11.30
N HIS A 488 16.28 -2.90 -10.29
CA HIS A 488 17.37 -3.54 -9.58
C HIS A 488 17.01 -5.01 -9.31
N ASP A 489 17.87 -5.94 -9.75
CA ASP A 489 17.70 -7.38 -9.56
C ASP A 489 17.70 -7.75 -8.07
N HIS A 490 16.59 -8.33 -7.62
CA HIS A 490 16.37 -8.72 -6.23
C HIS A 490 15.31 -9.85 -6.17
N MET A 491 15.33 -10.62 -5.11
CA MET A 491 14.43 -11.72 -4.84
C MET A 491 13.85 -11.55 -3.44
N GLN A 492 12.64 -12.04 -3.21
CA GLN A 492 11.95 -11.95 -1.92
C GLN A 492 11.74 -13.32 -1.33
N GLY A 493 12.01 -13.45 -0.05
CA GLY A 493 11.94 -14.73 0.65
C GLY A 493 11.61 -14.53 2.12
N GLY A 494 11.69 -15.61 2.89
CA GLY A 494 11.55 -15.55 4.34
C GLY A 494 11.32 -16.92 4.95
N ARG A 495 11.07 -16.93 6.26
CA ARG A 495 10.79 -18.14 7.02
C ARG A 495 9.30 -18.30 7.25
N HIS A 496 8.59 -18.59 6.18
CA HIS A 496 7.14 -18.75 6.19
C HIS A 496 6.75 -19.85 5.20
N VAL A 497 5.65 -20.55 5.48
CA VAL A 497 5.12 -21.60 4.62
C VAL A 497 3.77 -21.15 4.11
N PHE A 498 3.71 -20.70 2.85
CA PHE A 498 2.47 -20.17 2.31
C PHE A 498 1.40 -21.27 2.14
N PRO A 499 0.11 -20.90 2.17
CA PRO A 499 -0.98 -21.82 1.83
C PRO A 499 -0.78 -22.53 0.48
N MET A 500 -0.22 -21.82 -0.52
CA MET A 500 0.10 -22.38 -1.84
C MET A 500 1.16 -23.50 -1.79
N GLU A 501 2.09 -23.45 -0.84
CA GLU A 501 3.11 -24.50 -0.66
C GLU A 501 2.47 -25.78 -0.07
N ARG A 502 1.45 -25.62 0.78
CA ARG A 502 0.70 -26.75 1.38
C ARG A 502 -0.35 -27.35 0.44
N ALA A 503 -0.77 -26.61 -0.58
CA ALA A 503 -1.82 -27.05 -1.51
C ALA A 503 -1.44 -28.37 -2.20
N LYS A 504 -2.44 -29.23 -2.43
CA LYS A 504 -2.24 -30.55 -3.03
C LYS A 504 -2.04 -30.43 -4.55
N ILE A 505 -1.43 -31.45 -5.15
CA ILE A 505 -1.41 -31.60 -6.61
C ILE A 505 -2.80 -32.07 -7.05
N ALA A 506 -3.49 -31.28 -7.87
CA ALA A 506 -4.78 -31.63 -8.46
C ALA A 506 -4.62 -32.60 -9.64
N ARG A 507 -3.55 -32.41 -10.43
CA ARG A 507 -3.25 -33.22 -11.61
C ARG A 507 -1.73 -33.35 -11.79
N GLU A 508 -1.23 -34.57 -11.77
CA GLU A 508 0.16 -34.86 -12.11
C GLU A 508 0.41 -34.60 -13.61
N VAL A 509 1.60 -34.11 -13.94
CA VAL A 509 2.08 -33.88 -15.31
C VAL A 509 3.50 -34.45 -15.43
N ALA A 510 3.91 -34.85 -16.62
CA ALA A 510 5.25 -35.38 -16.86
C ALA A 510 5.89 -34.68 -18.06
N PHE A 511 7.20 -34.44 -17.96
CA PHE A 511 8.00 -33.85 -19.05
C PHE A 511 8.99 -34.90 -19.54
N ARG A 512 8.92 -35.20 -20.84
CA ARG A 512 9.82 -36.18 -21.48
C ARG A 512 11.28 -35.77 -21.29
N GLY A 513 12.11 -36.70 -20.80
CA GLY A 513 13.53 -36.46 -20.52
C GLY A 513 13.82 -35.93 -19.12
N TYR A 514 12.80 -35.78 -18.26
CA TYR A 514 12.93 -35.33 -16.87
C TYR A 514 12.25 -36.30 -15.89
N ASP A 515 12.49 -37.60 -16.06
CA ASP A 515 11.80 -38.66 -15.30
C ASP A 515 12.09 -38.60 -13.79
N GLY A 516 13.19 -37.94 -13.38
CA GLY A 516 13.55 -37.69 -11.99
C GLY A 516 12.85 -36.49 -11.33
N ILE A 517 12.03 -35.72 -12.07
CA ILE A 517 11.33 -34.55 -11.56
C ILE A 517 9.83 -34.84 -11.46
N ARG A 518 9.30 -34.82 -10.24
CA ARG A 518 7.85 -34.87 -10.00
C ARG A 518 7.24 -33.52 -10.33
N CYS A 519 6.21 -33.51 -11.17
CA CYS A 519 5.57 -32.29 -11.63
C CYS A 519 4.05 -32.38 -11.50
N GLY A 520 3.38 -31.30 -11.08
CA GLY A 520 1.94 -31.31 -10.95
C GLY A 520 1.30 -29.93 -10.96
N ILE A 521 0.08 -29.85 -11.50
CA ILE A 521 -0.78 -28.66 -11.39
C ILE A 521 -1.36 -28.64 -9.97
N VAL A 522 -1.17 -27.53 -9.27
CA VAL A 522 -1.59 -27.36 -7.87
C VAL A 522 -3.08 -27.02 -7.80
N ASP A 523 -3.79 -27.56 -6.82
CA ASP A 523 -5.17 -27.17 -6.49
C ASP A 523 -5.19 -25.77 -5.86
N TRP A 524 -5.07 -24.75 -6.71
CA TRP A 524 -4.90 -23.36 -6.33
C TRP A 524 -5.73 -22.45 -7.25
N PRO A 525 -6.25 -21.30 -6.79
CA PRO A 525 -7.07 -20.40 -7.62
C PRO A 525 -6.33 -19.78 -8.82
N LEU A 526 -4.99 -19.80 -8.82
CA LEU A 526 -4.15 -19.31 -9.90
C LEU A 526 -3.44 -20.47 -10.60
N SER A 527 -3.05 -20.27 -11.85
CA SER A 527 -2.27 -21.25 -12.61
C SER A 527 -0.89 -21.45 -11.96
N VAL A 528 -0.71 -22.59 -11.31
CA VAL A 528 0.53 -22.93 -10.59
C VAL A 528 0.96 -24.35 -10.95
N ILE A 529 2.23 -24.50 -11.29
CA ILE A 529 2.91 -25.78 -11.44
C ILE A 529 3.90 -25.95 -10.29
N ARG A 530 3.88 -27.13 -9.65
CA ARG A 530 4.88 -27.53 -8.67
C ARG A 530 5.85 -28.50 -9.33
N LEU A 531 7.13 -28.23 -9.16
CA LEU A 531 8.23 -29.10 -9.57
C LEU A 531 8.98 -29.54 -8.31
N SER A 532 9.35 -30.80 -8.22
CA SER A 532 10.12 -31.34 -7.10
C SER A 532 11.11 -32.38 -7.62
N GLY A 533 12.38 -32.17 -7.29
CA GLY A 533 13.48 -33.06 -7.64
C GLY A 533 14.35 -33.32 -6.42
N VAL A 534 15.19 -34.35 -6.51
CA VAL A 534 16.21 -34.67 -5.50
C VAL A 534 17.56 -33.99 -5.78
N ASP A 535 17.74 -33.50 -7.00
CA ASP A 535 18.94 -32.83 -7.48
C ASP A 535 18.62 -31.37 -7.88
N ARG A 536 19.64 -30.52 -7.82
CA ARG A 536 19.59 -29.08 -8.07
C ARG A 536 19.50 -28.75 -9.57
#